data_AF-A0A133NAK6-F1
#
_entry.id   AF-A0A133NAK6-F1
#
_cell.length_a   1.000
_cell.length_b   1.000
_cell.length_c   1.000
_cell.angle_alpha   90.00
_cell.angle_beta   90.00
_cell.angle_gamma   90.00
#
_symmetry.space_group_name_H-M   'P 1'
#
loop_
_entity.id
_entity.type
_entity.pdbx_description
1 polymer ?
#
loop_
_entity_poly.entity_id
_entity_poly.type
_entity_poly.pdbx_seq_one_letter_code
_entity_poly.pdbx_strand_id
1 'polypeptide(L)'
;MKCACCEREIKENEKFYELEDEFYCDSCVEEEYITLYRINGSESYDEDEMVCYENINDYINDINFQIKYFQARLKSEMQENSESDLIKYYEQRLQRLEQQKRRVLGEEDE
;
A
#
# COMPACT_ATOMS: atom_id res chain seq x y z
N MET A 1 34.85 19.72 -12.79
CA MET A 1 33.40 19.94 -13.05
C MET A 1 32.75 20.40 -11.74
N LYS A 2 31.57 21.03 -11.76
CA LYS A 2 30.88 21.47 -10.54
C LYS A 2 29.55 20.74 -10.39
N CYS A 3 29.18 20.43 -9.16
CA CYS A 3 27.87 19.90 -8.82
C CYS A 3 26.80 20.96 -9.10
N ALA A 4 25.74 20.65 -9.85
CA ALA A 4 24.64 21.57 -10.14
C ALA A 4 23.81 21.90 -8.89
N CYS A 5 23.75 20.99 -7.90
CA CYS A 5 22.99 21.19 -6.67
C CYS A 5 23.70 22.06 -5.62
N CYS A 6 24.99 21.80 -5.36
CA CYS A 6 25.73 22.47 -4.27
C CYS A 6 26.93 23.31 -4.73
N GLU A 7 27.13 23.43 -6.04
CA GLU A 7 28.22 24.18 -6.71
C GLU A 7 29.65 23.74 -6.36
N ARG A 8 29.81 22.72 -5.50
CA ARG A 8 31.10 22.14 -5.11
C ARG A 8 31.81 21.59 -6.34
N GLU A 9 33.12 21.81 -6.40
CA GLU A 9 33.97 21.14 -7.38
C GLU A 9 34.02 19.63 -7.11
N ILE A 10 33.70 18.85 -8.14
CA ILE A 10 33.82 17.38 -8.15
C ILE A 10 35.22 17.04 -8.66
N LYS A 11 35.95 16.25 -7.88
CA LYS A 11 37.34 15.87 -8.17
C LYS A 11 37.41 14.62 -9.07
N GLU A 12 38.54 14.42 -9.73
CA GLU A 12 38.77 13.32 -10.69
C GLU A 12 38.50 11.92 -10.13
N ASN A 13 38.77 11.70 -8.84
CA ASN A 13 38.58 10.41 -8.17
C ASN A 13 37.29 10.33 -7.35
N GLU A 14 36.34 11.27 -7.52
CA GLU A 14 35.05 11.25 -6.84
C GLU A 14 33.99 10.58 -7.71
N LYS A 15 33.07 9.84 -7.07
CA LYS A 15 31.86 9.36 -7.71
C LYS A 15 30.92 10.53 -7.98
N PHE A 16 30.30 10.53 -9.16
CA PHE A 16 29.34 11.54 -9.58
C PHE A 16 28.28 10.92 -10.49
N TYR A 17 27.22 11.67 -10.72
CA TYR A 17 26.07 11.28 -11.53
C TYR A 17 25.83 12.34 -12.61
N GLU A 18 25.38 11.91 -13.78
CA GLU A 18 25.02 12.78 -14.90
C GLU A 18 23.53 12.62 -15.20
N LEU A 19 22.82 13.76 -15.30
CA LEU A 19 21.41 13.81 -15.67
C LEU A 19 21.18 15.05 -16.53
N GLU A 20 20.68 14.87 -17.75
CA GLU A 20 20.37 15.97 -18.68
C GLU A 20 21.52 16.98 -18.87
N ASP A 21 22.73 16.50 -19.15
CA ASP A 21 23.97 17.31 -19.31
C ASP A 21 24.46 18.04 -18.04
N GLU A 22 23.84 17.80 -16.87
CA GLU A 22 24.27 18.32 -15.57
C GLU A 22 24.96 17.25 -14.71
N PHE A 23 25.87 17.68 -13.83
CA PHE A 23 26.66 16.80 -12.97
C PHE A 23 26.30 16.98 -11.49
N TYR A 24 26.21 15.86 -10.77
CA TYR A 24 25.83 15.82 -9.36
C TYR A 24 26.85 15.03 -8.55
N CYS A 25 27.32 15.59 -7.43
CA CYS A 25 28.22 14.86 -6.54
C CYS A 25 27.46 13.82 -5.73
N ASP A 26 28.15 12.75 -5.32
CA ASP A 26 27.58 11.66 -4.51
C ASP A 26 26.83 12.14 -3.26
N SER A 27 27.30 13.20 -2.60
CA SER A 27 26.62 13.77 -1.41
C SER A 27 25.29 14.49 -1.69
N CYS A 28 24.97 14.77 -2.95
CA CYS A 28 23.72 15.43 -3.35
C CYS A 28 22.72 14.45 -3.97
N VAL A 29 23.09 13.18 -4.13
CA VAL A 29 22.22 12.17 -4.72
C VAL A 29 21.86 11.17 -3.63
N GLU A 30 20.57 11.03 -3.39
CA GLU A 30 20.03 9.99 -2.53
C GLU A 30 19.57 8.83 -3.42
N GLU A 31 20.00 7.63 -3.08
CA GLU A 31 19.54 6.41 -3.75
C GLU A 31 18.32 5.87 -3.00
N GLU A 32 17.19 5.80 -3.70
CA GLU A 32 15.96 5.21 -3.20
C GLU A 32 15.61 3.96 -4.00
N TYR A 33 15.07 2.96 -3.32
CA TYR A 33 14.57 1.74 -3.94
C TYR A 33 13.04 1.73 -3.87
N ILE A 34 12.40 1.46 -5.01
CA ILE A 34 10.96 1.19 -5.08
C ILE A 34 10.73 -0.25 -5.51
N THR A 35 9.85 -0.94 -4.79
CA THR A 35 9.38 -2.27 -5.19
C THR A 35 8.14 -2.09 -6.06
N LEU A 36 8.17 -2.64 -7.29
CA LEU A 36 7.06 -2.57 -8.23
C LEU A 36 6.60 -3.98 -8.62
N TYR A 37 5.28 -4.19 -8.60
CA TYR A 37 4.61 -5.41 -9.01
C TYR A 37 3.90 -5.22 -10.35
N ARG A 38 3.92 -6.25 -11.21
CA ARG A 38 3.21 -6.25 -12.51
C ARG A 38 2.40 -7.51 -12.69
N ILE A 39 1.14 -7.35 -13.12
CA ILE A 39 0.23 -8.46 -13.40
C ILE A 39 0.24 -8.72 -14.91
N ASN A 40 0.74 -9.87 -15.37
CA ASN A 40 0.80 -10.22 -16.81
C ASN A 40 1.48 -9.17 -17.72
N GLY A 41 2.45 -8.42 -17.18
CA GLY A 41 3.17 -7.39 -17.94
C GLY A 41 2.36 -6.11 -18.22
N SER A 42 1.28 -5.87 -17.47
CA SER A 42 0.47 -4.64 -17.53
C SER A 42 1.09 -3.49 -16.71
N GLU A 43 0.24 -2.56 -16.27
CA GLU A 43 0.55 -1.46 -15.34
C GLU A 43 1.34 -1.93 -14.12
N SER A 44 2.20 -1.05 -13.62
CA SER A 44 3.03 -1.31 -12.44
C SER A 44 2.34 -0.73 -11.21
N TYR A 45 2.28 -1.51 -10.14
CA TYR A 45 1.75 -1.12 -8.84
C TYR A 45 2.90 -1.07 -7.83
N ASP A 46 2.92 -0.08 -6.95
CA ASP A 46 3.89 -0.04 -5.87
C ASP A 46 3.52 -0.98 -4.72
N GLU A 47 4.40 -1.09 -3.73
CA GLU A 47 4.21 -1.93 -2.54
C GLU A 47 3.07 -1.45 -1.63
N ASP A 48 2.74 -0.16 -1.63
CA ASP A 48 1.64 0.39 -0.83
C ASP A 48 0.27 0.13 -1.46
N GLU A 49 0.23 -0.05 -2.78
CA GLU A 49 -0.98 -0.37 -3.55
C GLU A 49 -1.37 -1.86 -3.49
N MET A 50 -0.46 -2.74 -3.07
CA MET A 50 -0.65 -4.19 -3.09
C MET A 50 -0.49 -4.82 -1.72
N VAL A 51 -1.45 -5.67 -1.34
CA VAL A 51 -1.29 -6.54 -0.17
C VAL A 51 -0.88 -7.94 -0.62
N CYS A 52 0.27 -8.39 -0.13
CA CYS A 52 0.75 -9.75 -0.33
C CYS A 52 0.35 -10.63 0.86
N TYR A 53 -0.20 -11.81 0.56
CA TYR A 53 -0.49 -12.85 1.55
C TYR A 53 0.32 -14.10 1.19
N GLU A 54 1.02 -14.71 2.15
CA GLU A 54 1.84 -15.90 1.87
C GLU A 54 0.96 -17.10 1.49
N ASN A 55 -0.25 -17.17 2.04
CA ASN A 55 -1.21 -18.22 1.75
C ASN A 55 -2.66 -17.79 2.03
N ILE A 56 -3.60 -18.65 1.65
CA ILE A 56 -5.04 -18.43 1.83
C ILE A 56 -5.43 -18.26 3.31
N ASN A 57 -4.77 -18.97 4.23
CA ASN A 57 -5.09 -18.85 5.65
C ASN A 57 -4.72 -17.47 6.20
N ASP A 58 -3.61 -16.88 5.75
CA ASP A 58 -3.21 -15.52 6.14
C ASP A 58 -4.24 -14.51 5.67
N TYR A 59 -4.72 -14.66 4.43
CA TYR A 59 -5.79 -13.82 3.90
C TYR A 59 -7.10 -13.96 4.70
N ILE A 60 -7.51 -15.20 5.03
CA ILE A 60 -8.70 -15.47 5.85
C ILE A 60 -8.53 -14.87 7.26
N ASN A 61 -7.33 -14.99 7.86
CA ASN A 61 -7.04 -14.45 9.18
C ASN A 61 -7.16 -12.92 9.20
N ASP A 62 -6.63 -12.25 8.17
CA ASP A 62 -6.78 -10.81 8.00
C ASP A 62 -8.25 -10.40 7.81
N ILE A 63 -9.01 -11.10 6.95
CA ILE A 63 -10.45 -10.86 6.81
C ILE A 63 -11.17 -11.00 8.16
N ASN A 64 -10.89 -12.05 8.92
CA ASN A 64 -11.50 -12.26 10.24
C ASN A 64 -11.12 -11.16 11.24
N PHE A 65 -9.88 -10.67 11.19
CA PHE A 65 -9.43 -9.54 11.99
C PHE A 65 -10.18 -8.26 11.62
N GLN A 66 -10.29 -7.95 10.34
CA GLN A 66 -11.04 -6.79 9.84
C GLN A 66 -12.52 -6.88 10.22
N ILE A 67 -13.15 -8.05 10.10
CA ILE A 67 -14.55 -8.27 10.53
C ILE A 67 -14.73 -7.92 12.01
N LYS A 68 -13.86 -8.45 12.88
CA LYS A 68 -13.92 -8.14 14.33
C LYS A 68 -13.74 -6.65 14.60
N TYR A 69 -12.79 -6.01 13.90
CA TYR A 69 -12.54 -4.58 14.02
C TYR A 69 -13.79 -3.75 13.65
N PHE A 70 -14.38 -4.02 12.48
CA PHE A 70 -15.56 -3.26 12.02
C PHE A 70 -16.82 -3.58 12.84
N GLN A 71 -16.99 -4.80 13.34
CA GLN A 71 -18.06 -5.12 14.29
C GLN A 71 -17.94 -4.31 15.59
N ALA A 72 -16.72 -4.18 16.13
CA ALA A 72 -16.47 -3.38 17.32
C ALA A 72 -16.75 -1.89 17.08
N ARG A 73 -16.31 -1.35 15.92
CA ARG A 73 -16.58 0.04 15.52
C ARG A 73 -18.06 0.31 15.31
N LEU A 74 -18.76 -0.56 14.59
CA LEU A 74 -20.20 -0.47 14.37
C LEU A 74 -20.95 -0.45 15.70
N LYS A 75 -20.61 -1.35 16.62
CA LYS A 75 -21.23 -1.38 17.95
C LYS A 75 -21.01 -0.08 18.72
N SER A 76 -19.80 0.49 18.66
CA SER A 76 -19.48 1.77 19.30
C SER A 76 -20.31 2.91 18.70
N GLU A 77 -20.35 3.04 17.37
CA GLU A 77 -21.13 4.09 16.71
C GLU A 77 -22.62 3.99 16.99
N MET A 78 -23.18 2.77 16.97
CA MET A 78 -24.60 2.58 17.28
C MET A 78 -24.96 2.95 18.73
N GLN A 79 -24.00 2.91 19.65
CA GLN A 79 -24.20 3.36 21.04
C GLN A 79 -24.16 4.88 21.17
N GLU A 80 -23.40 5.57 20.32
CA GLU A 80 -23.23 7.03 20.37
C GLU A 80 -24.23 7.78 19.49
N ASN A 81 -24.50 7.31 18.27
CA ASN A 81 -25.44 7.93 17.33
C ASN A 81 -25.93 6.95 16.24
N SER A 82 -27.18 6.50 16.35
CA SER A 82 -27.76 5.50 15.45
C SER A 82 -28.04 5.96 14.01
N GLU A 83 -27.91 7.25 13.68
CA GLU A 83 -28.15 7.78 12.33
C GLU A 83 -26.86 8.26 11.63
N SER A 84 -25.69 7.80 12.09
CA SER A 84 -24.40 8.13 11.50
C SER A 84 -24.21 7.46 10.12
N ASP A 85 -23.74 8.20 9.12
CA ASP A 85 -23.31 7.62 7.84
C ASP A 85 -22.17 6.60 8.00
N LEU A 86 -21.45 6.65 9.12
CA LEU A 86 -20.44 5.65 9.49
C LEU A 86 -21.04 4.27 9.75
N ILE A 87 -22.27 4.19 10.27
CA ILE A 87 -22.97 2.91 10.49
C ILE A 87 -23.19 2.22 9.15
N LYS A 88 -23.75 2.93 8.16
CA LYS A 88 -23.94 2.41 6.80
C LYS A 88 -22.62 1.99 6.17
N TYR A 89 -21.56 2.78 6.35
CA TYR A 89 -20.22 2.44 5.87
C TYR A 89 -19.71 1.13 6.48
N TYR A 90 -19.82 0.96 7.81
CA TYR A 90 -19.36 -0.25 8.49
C TYR A 90 -20.19 -1.48 8.13
N GLU A 91 -21.51 -1.36 8.02
CA GLU A 91 -22.38 -2.44 7.56
C GLU A 91 -22.01 -2.91 6.15
N GLN A 92 -21.84 -1.97 5.20
CA GLN A 92 -21.42 -2.28 3.83
C GLN A 92 -20.02 -2.91 3.80
N ARG A 93 -19.09 -2.44 4.64
CA ARG A 93 -17.74 -3.01 4.72
C ARG A 93 -17.77 -4.43 5.27
N LEU A 94 -18.54 -4.68 6.32
CA LEU A 94 -18.74 -6.03 6.88
C LEU A 94 -19.34 -6.98 5.85
N GLN A 95 -20.38 -6.54 5.12
CA GLN A 95 -20.99 -7.36 4.05
C GLN A 95 -19.98 -7.75 2.98
N ARG A 96 -19.12 -6.81 2.55
CA ARG A 96 -18.05 -7.09 1.56
C ARG A 96 -17.02 -8.09 2.10
N LEU A 97 -16.59 -7.93 3.35
CA LEU A 97 -15.62 -8.84 3.98
C LEU A 97 -16.19 -10.26 4.12
N GLU A 98 -17.44 -10.40 4.53
CA GLU A 98 -18.11 -11.71 4.61
C GLU A 98 -18.25 -12.36 3.23
N GLN A 99 -18.58 -11.57 2.19
CA GLN A 99 -18.63 -12.08 0.81
C GLN A 99 -17.25 -12.51 0.31
N GLN A 100 -16.20 -11.74 0.59
CA GLN A 100 -14.82 -12.11 0.26
C GLN A 100 -14.43 -13.43 0.93
N LYS A 101 -14.75 -13.58 2.22
CA LYS A 101 -14.49 -14.80 2.98
C LYS A 101 -15.19 -16.02 2.35
N ARG A 102 -16.49 -15.92 2.04
CA ARG A 102 -17.25 -17.00 1.39
C ARG A 102 -16.65 -17.43 0.06
N ARG A 103 -16.29 -16.47 -0.79
CA ARG A 103 -15.64 -16.74 -2.10
C ARG A 103 -14.35 -17.56 -1.93
N VAL A 104 -13.53 -17.23 -0.94
CA VAL A 104 -12.26 -17.93 -0.71
C VAL A 104 -12.48 -19.33 -0.12
N LEU A 105 -13.52 -19.51 0.69
CA LEU A 105 -13.89 -20.81 1.24
C LEU A 105 -14.63 -21.71 0.24
N GLY A 106 -14.97 -21.19 -0.95
CA GLY A 106 -15.76 -21.93 -1.95
C GLY A 106 -17.23 -22.08 -1.56
N GLU A 107 -17.73 -21.24 -0.66
CA GLU A 107 -19.12 -21.20 -0.21
C GLU A 107 -19.95 -20.28 -1.13
N GLU A 108 -19.95 -20.54 -2.44
CA GLU A 108 -20.85 -19.82 -3.35
C GLU A 108 -22.28 -20.30 -3.15
N ASP A 109 -23.19 -19.35 -2.88
CA ASP A 109 -24.62 -19.59 -2.81
C ASP A 109 -25.12 -20.10 -4.18
N GLU A 110 -25.50 -21.39 -4.26
CA GLU A 110 -26.34 -21.95 -5.36
C GLU A 110 -27.69 -21.22 -5.46
#